data_AF-A0A2S5R2Q5-F1
#
_entry.id   AF-A0A2S5R2Q5-F1
#
_cell.length_a   1.000
_cell.length_b   1.000
_cell.length_c   1.000
_cell.angle_alpha   90.00
_cell.angle_beta   90.00
_cell.angle_gamma   90.00
#
_symmetry.space_group_name_H-M   'P 1'
#
loop_
_entity.id
_entity.type
_entity.pdbx_description
1 polymer ?
#
loop_
_entity_poly.entity_id
_entity_poly.type
_entity_poly.pdbx_seq_one_letter_code
_entity_poly.pdbx_strand_id
1 'polypeptide(L)' 'MIQEYRTTDIVLAAYLRLNECAMLDIEKVGARGTFVFGNVNDDLVTAYDLGRASVEPVAFNNMIRQLTTSVRRIEQQ' A
#
# COMPACT_ATOMS: atom_id res chain seq x y z
N MET A 1 -20.07 8.07 -0.04
CA MET A 1 -18.79 8.19 -0.77
C MET A 1 -17.78 7.32 -0.06
N ILE A 2 -17.05 6.47 -0.77
CA ILE A 2 -15.95 5.69 -0.19
C ILE A 2 -14.77 6.65 -0.03
N GLN A 3 -14.20 6.74 1.17
CA GLN A 3 -13.01 7.55 1.40
C GLN A 3 -11.79 6.77 0.92
N GLU A 4 -11.11 7.31 -0.09
CA GLU A 4 -9.91 6.72 -0.66
C GLU A 4 -8.66 7.30 0.00
N TYR A 5 -7.71 6.43 0.31
CA TYR A 5 -6.38 6.79 0.75
C TYR A 5 -5.38 6.45 -0.36
N ARG A 6 -4.54 7.42 -0.73
CA ARG A 6 -3.60 7.31 -1.85
C ARG A 6 -2.17 7.48 -1.35
N THR A 7 -1.28 6.57 -1.70
CA THR A 7 0.14 6.67 -1.34
C THR A 7 1.06 6.14 -2.43
N THR A 8 2.21 6.78 -2.59
CA THR A 8 3.32 6.28 -3.43
C THR A 8 4.41 5.58 -2.60
N ASP A 9 4.28 5.59 -1.27
CA ASP A 9 5.20 4.90 -0.37
C ASP A 9 4.87 3.41 -0.35
N ILE A 10 5.79 2.60 -0.88
CA ILE A 10 5.67 1.14 -0.94
C ILE A 10 5.64 0.49 0.44
N VAL A 11 6.30 1.09 1.44
CA VAL A 11 6.38 0.59 2.82
C VAL A 11 5.03 0.80 3.50
N LEU A 12 4.46 2.01 3.37
CA LEU A 12 3.12 2.30 3.87
C LEU A 12 2.06 1.46 3.13
N ALA A 13 2.13 1.34 1.81
CA ALA A 13 1.20 0.50 1.04
C ALA A 13 1.24 -0.97 1.49
N ALA A 14 2.44 -1.52 1.72
CA ALA A 14 2.58 -2.89 2.23
C ALA A 14 2.01 -3.02 3.65
N TYR A 15 2.23 -2.02 4.51
CA TYR A 15 1.68 -1.97 5.86
C TYR A 15 0.15 -1.96 5.83
N LEU A 16 -0.47 -1.07 5.06
CA LEU A 16 -1.92 -0.98 4.91
C LEU A 16 -2.51 -2.30 4.38
N ARG A 17 -1.85 -2.91 3.39
CA ARG A 17 -2.33 -4.18 2.83
C ARG A 17 -2.29 -5.34 3.83
N LEU A 18 -1.29 -5.37 4.72
CA LEU A 18 -1.22 -6.37 5.81
C LEU A 18 -2.25 -6.13 6.91
N ASN A 19 -2.73 -4.89 7.07
CA ASN A 19 -3.79 -4.54 8.01
C ASN A 19 -5.19 -4.60 7.36
N GLU A 20 -5.34 -5.45 6.35
CA GLU A 20 -6.62 -5.75 5.68
C GLU A 20 -7.30 -4.56 4.98
N CYS A 21 -6.59 -3.45 4.78
CA CYS A 21 -7.09 -2.35 3.96
C CYS A 21 -7.34 -2.85 2.52
N ALA A 22 -8.51 -2.50 1.98
CA ALA A 22 -8.91 -2.93 0.65
C ALA A 22 -8.11 -2.14 -0.39
N MET A 23 -7.27 -2.83 -1.17
CA MET A 23 -6.61 -2.20 -2.31
C MET A 23 -7.63 -2.07 -3.44
N LEU A 24 -7.98 -0.84 -3.80
CA LEU A 24 -8.99 -0.53 -4.80
C LEU A 24 -8.37 -0.46 -6.19
N ASP A 25 -7.20 0.18 -6.30
CA ASP A 25 -6.53 0.37 -7.58
C ASP A 25 -5.02 0.59 -7.41
N ILE A 26 -4.28 0.47 -8.50
CA ILE A 26 -2.88 0.88 -8.62
C ILE A 26 -2.78 1.78 -9.85
N GLU A 27 -2.70 3.08 -9.62
CA GLU A 27 -2.48 4.06 -10.69
C GLU A 27 -0.98 4.13 -11.01
N LYS A 28 -0.62 4.35 -12.28
CA LYS A 28 0.77 4.48 -12.69
C LYS A 28 0.97 5.71 -13.56
N VAL A 29 1.97 6.53 -13.19
CA VAL A 29 2.41 7.68 -13.98
C VAL A 29 3.91 7.55 -14.22
N GLY A 30 4.27 7.16 -15.45
CA GLY A 30 5.65 6.82 -15.80
C GLY A 30 6.18 5.67 -14.94
N ALA A 31 7.30 5.87 -14.25
CA ALA A 31 7.89 4.86 -13.36
C ALA A 31 7.27 4.82 -11.95
N ARG A 32 6.39 5.76 -11.59
CA ARG A 32 5.84 5.90 -10.24
C ARG A 32 4.45 5.27 -10.15
N GLY A 33 4.29 4.31 -9.25
CA GLY A 33 3.00 3.71 -8.88
C GLY A 33 2.39 4.41 -7.68
N THR A 34 1.09 4.67 -7.72
CA THR A 34 0.27 5.18 -6.63
C THR A 34 -0.72 4.10 -6.24
N PHE A 35 -0.66 3.65 -4.98
CA PHE A 35 -1.57 2.65 -4.44
C PHE A 35 -2.81 3.34 -3.87
N VAL A 36 -3.99 2.89 -4.29
CA VAL A 36 -5.28 3.43 -3.85
C VAL A 36 -5.94 2.40 -2.94
N PHE A 37 -6.25 2.80 -1.71
CA PHE A 37 -6.89 1.96 -0.70
C PHE A 37 -8.23 2.54 -0.26
N GLY A 38 -9.18 1.66 0.06
CA GLY A 38 -10.45 1.99 0.69
C GLY A 38 -10.48 1.52 2.14
N ASN A 39 -11.36 2.13 2.94
CA ASN A 39 -11.57 1.80 4.35
C ASN A 39 -10.29 1.84 5.19
N VAL A 40 -9.39 2.78 4.90
CA VAL A 40 -8.19 2.99 5.71
C VAL A 40 -8.59 3.70 7.01
N ASN A 41 -8.28 3.09 8.15
CA ASN A 41 -8.43 3.74 9.45
C ASN A 41 -7.28 4.74 9.66
N ASP A 42 -7.60 5.99 10.00
CA ASP A 42 -6.65 7.04 10.35
C ASP A 42 -5.69 6.64 11.48
N ASP A 43 -6.12 5.76 12.39
CA ASP A 43 -5.27 5.21 13.45
C ASP A 43 -4.07 4.43 12.89
N LEU A 44 -4.25 3.72 11.77
CA LEU A 44 -3.17 2.97 11.12
C LEU A 44 -2.13 3.92 10.53
N VAL A 45 -2.58 4.96 9.85
CA VAL A 45 -1.70 5.98 9.26
C VAL A 45 -0.95 6.72 10.37
N THR A 46 -1.66 7.11 11.43
CA THR A 46 -1.07 7.77 12.59
C THR A 46 -0.05 6.87 13.30
N ALA A 47 -0.35 5.58 13.48
CA ALA A 47 0.59 4.63 14.08
C ALA A 47 1.85 4.47 13.22
N TYR A 48 1.72 4.45 11.90
CA TYR A 48 2.85 4.42 10.98
C TYR A 48 3.71 5.67 11.10
N ASP A 49 3.11 6.86 11.02
CA ASP A 49 3.82 8.15 11.07
C ASP A 49 4.53 8.37 12.41
N LEU A 50 3.95 7.88 13.51
CA LEU A 50 4.56 7.94 14.84
C LEU A 50 5.62 6.84 15.08
N GLY A 51 5.91 6.00 14.09
CA GLY A 51 6.88 4.89 14.21
C GLY A 51 6.41 3.78 15.15
N ARG A 52 5.09 3.65 15.38
CA ARG A 52 4.45 2.64 16.22
C ARG A 52 3.89 1.46 15.43
N ALA A 53 3.93 1.52 14.10
CA ALA A 53 3.54 0.41 13.25
C ALA A 53 4.45 -0.81 13.46
N SER A 54 3.84 -1.98 13.63
CA SER A 54 4.53 -3.26 13.73
C SER A 54 3.98 -4.23 12.69
N VAL A 55 4.87 -5.04 12.12
CA VAL A 55 4.55 -6.02 11.09
C VAL A 55 5.42 -7.25 11.27
N GLU A 56 4.91 -8.39 10.80
CA GLU A 56 5.72 -9.60 10.67
C GLU A 56 6.74 -9.42 9.53
N PRO A 57 8.07 -9.49 9.78
CA PRO A 57 9.08 -9.13 8.79
C PRO A 57 8.99 -9.92 7.47
N VAL A 58 8.68 -11.22 7.56
CA VAL A 58 8.58 -12.09 6.38
C VAL A 58 7.34 -11.73 5.55
N ALA A 59 6.20 -11.54 6.21
CA ALA A 59 4.97 -11.12 5.54
C ALA A 59 5.13 -9.75 4.87
N PHE A 60 5.81 -8.83 5.55
CA PHE A 60 6.09 -7.50 5.04
C PHE A 60 7.00 -7.51 3.81
N ASN A 61 8.09 -8.27 3.85
CA ASN A 61 8.99 -8.42 2.70
C ASN A 61 8.25 -9.02 1.49
N ASN A 62 7.44 -10.05 1.72
CA ASN A 62 6.64 -10.68 0.67
C ASN A 62 5.64 -9.69 0.06
N MET A 63 4.99 -8.88 0.90
CA MET A 63 4.03 -7.87 0.44
C MET A 63 4.69 -6.82 -0.45
N ILE A 64 5.85 -6.27 -0.06
CA ILE A 64 6.60 -5.33 -0.89
C ILE A 64 6.93 -5.93 -2.27
N ARG A 65 7.36 -7.20 -2.31
CA ARG A 65 7.66 -7.89 -3.58
C ARG A 65 6.41 -8.05 -4.45
N GLN A 66 5.27 -8.40 -3.85
CA GLN A 66 4.00 -8.53 -4.56
C GLN A 66 3.54 -7.19 -5.14
N LEU A 67 3.56 -6.11 -4.35
CA LEU A 67 3.19 -4.77 -4.80
C LEU A 67 4.12 -4.27 -5.92
N THR A 68 5.42 -4.45 -5.77
CA THR A 68 6.41 -4.11 -6.80
C THR A 68 6.16 -4.86 -8.11
N THR A 69 5.85 -6.16 -8.01
CA THR A 69 5.52 -7.00 -9.18
C THR A 69 4.22 -6.53 -9.83
N SER A 70 3.23 -6.14 -9.04
CA SER A 70 1.94 -5.65 -9.54
C SER A 70 2.10 -4.37 -10.34
N VAL A 71 2.84 -3.38 -9.82
CA VAL A 71 3.13 -2.11 -10.52
C VAL A 71 3.87 -2.34 -11.85
N ARG A 72 4.76 -3.34 -11.92
CA ARG A 72 5.48 -3.70 -13.15
C ARG A 72 4.58 -4.37 -14.19
N ARG A 73 3.62 -5.19 -13.77
CA ARG A 73 2.72 -5.88 -14.72
C ARG A 73 1.76 -4.92 -15.43
N ILE A 74 1.47 -3.77 -14.82
CA ILE A 74 0.68 -2.70 -15.44
C ILE A 74 1.39 -2.14 -16.71
N GLU A 75 2.71 -2.28 -16.85
CA GLU A 75 3.44 -1.89 -18.09
C GLU A 75 3.25 -2.85 -19.27
N GLN A 76 2.69 -4.05 -19.07
CA GLN A 76 2.57 -5.06 -20.13
C GLN A 76 1.14 -5.25 -20.65
N GLN A 77 0.26 -4.29 -20.39
CA GLN A 77 -1.09 -4.19 -20.98
C GLN A 77 -1.22 -2.88 -21.75
#